data_AF-A0A8H7IGV0-F1
#
_entry.id   AF-A0A8H7IGV0-F1
#
_cell.length_a   1.000
_cell.length_b   1.000
_cell.length_c   1.000
_cell.angle_alpha   90.00
_cell.angle_beta   90.00
_cell.angle_gamma   90.00
#
_symmetry.space_group_name_H-M   'P 1'
#
loop_
_entity.id
_entity.type
_entity.pdbx_description
1 polymer ?
#
loop_
_entity_poly.entity_id
_entity_poly.type
_entity_poly.pdbx_seq_one_letter_code
_entity_poly.pdbx_strand_id
1 'polypeptide(L)'
;MRALALDASLKDPVAPKASRPLSVAVSVQDKTKQSNPTLNEKLRIIDYYREHEGLPGVTQASEVQHFRIEYLTLSQSTLSSYLSREKEIREYIDKNPNRLTYKKPTRVALSQIELALTE
;
A
#
# COMPACT_ATOMS: atom_id res chain seq x y z
N MET A 1 65.44 18.64 -11.97
CA MET A 1 64.41 19.58 -12.49
C MET A 1 63.51 19.97 -11.34
N ARG A 2 63.12 21.25 -11.33
CA ARG A 2 62.63 22.10 -10.23
C ARG A 2 61.37 21.64 -9.47
N ALA A 3 61.30 22.03 -8.19
CA ALA A 3 60.08 22.23 -7.41
C ALA A 3 59.40 23.56 -7.78
N LEU A 4 58.07 23.68 -7.62
CA LEU A 4 57.23 24.90 -7.41
C LEU A 4 55.80 24.37 -7.11
N ALA A 5 55.26 24.45 -5.90
CA ALA A 5 54.70 25.59 -5.16
C ALA A 5 53.21 25.88 -5.47
N LEU A 6 52.39 25.67 -4.43
CA LEU A 6 51.19 26.40 -3.96
C LEU A 6 50.24 27.04 -4.98
N ASP A 7 48.94 26.72 -4.84
CA ASP A 7 47.94 27.79 -4.76
C ASP A 7 46.87 27.44 -3.73
N ALA A 8 46.66 28.36 -2.80
CA ALA A 8 45.62 28.34 -1.78
C ALA A 8 44.72 29.55 -2.04
N SER A 9 43.40 29.37 -2.15
CA SER A 9 42.47 30.48 -1.91
C SER A 9 41.05 30.02 -1.54
N LEU A 10 40.81 30.04 -0.23
CA LEU A 10 39.62 30.50 0.50
C LEU A 10 38.29 30.72 -0.27
N LYS A 11 37.23 30.07 0.23
CA LYS A 11 36.04 30.75 0.80
C LYS A 11 35.10 29.74 1.49
N ASP A 12 34.91 29.91 2.80
CA ASP A 12 33.88 29.23 3.61
C ASP A 12 32.45 29.76 3.29
N PRO A 13 31.40 29.36 4.02
CA PRO A 13 30.33 28.49 3.56
C PRO A 13 29.05 29.28 3.27
N VAL A 14 28.32 28.94 2.19
CA VAL A 14 26.99 29.52 1.94
C VAL A 14 25.91 28.47 2.19
N ALA A 15 25.46 28.41 3.45
CA ALA A 15 24.05 28.19 3.76
C ALA A 15 23.52 29.54 4.28
N PRO A 16 22.23 29.93 4.12
CA PRO A 16 21.06 29.06 4.04
C PRO A 16 20.01 29.48 2.99
N LYS A 17 19.28 28.53 2.42
CA LYS A 17 17.89 28.79 2.05
C LYS A 17 17.03 27.69 2.64
N ALA A 18 16.39 28.04 3.75
CA ALA A 18 15.30 27.29 4.33
C ALA A 18 14.20 27.13 3.27
N SER A 19 14.27 26.04 2.51
CA SER A 19 13.10 25.50 1.83
C SER A 19 12.16 25.02 2.93
N ARG A 20 11.13 25.83 3.15
CA ARG A 20 9.99 25.57 4.04
C ARG A 20 9.60 24.08 3.99
N PRO A 21 9.23 23.47 5.12
CA PRO A 21 8.68 22.13 5.07
C PRO A 21 7.42 22.22 4.22
N LEU A 22 7.41 21.55 3.06
CA LEU A 22 6.16 21.08 2.49
C LEU A 22 5.66 20.04 3.49
N SER A 23 4.94 20.52 4.50
CA SER A 23 4.01 19.73 5.29
C SER A 23 2.89 19.31 4.33
N VAL A 24 3.23 18.52 3.33
CA VAL A 24 2.32 17.49 2.90
C VAL A 24 2.46 16.48 4.02
N ALA A 25 1.47 16.44 4.89
CA ALA A 25 1.20 15.24 5.65
C ALA A 25 0.93 14.15 4.61
N VAL A 26 2.00 13.61 4.02
CA VAL A 26 2.01 12.22 3.61
C VAL A 26 1.81 11.56 4.95
N SER A 27 0.57 11.18 5.22
CA SER A 27 0.31 10.15 6.18
C SER A 27 1.16 9.00 5.69
N VAL A 28 2.37 8.90 6.22
CA VAL A 28 3.07 7.64 6.38
C VAL A 28 2.12 6.92 7.32
N GLN A 29 1.05 6.38 6.76
CA GLN A 29 0.27 5.39 7.44
C GLN A 29 1.34 4.36 7.76
N ASP A 30 1.69 4.29 9.04
CA ASP A 30 2.33 3.12 9.61
C ASP A 30 1.58 1.96 8.95
N LYS A 31 2.24 1.30 7.99
CA LYS A 31 1.68 0.18 7.23
C LYS A 31 1.60 -0.97 8.23
N THR A 32 0.69 -0.83 9.19
CA THR A 32 0.15 -1.89 10.01
C THR A 32 -0.39 -2.86 9.00
N LYS A 33 0.41 -3.90 8.75
CA LYS A 33 0.17 -4.94 7.75
C LYS A 33 -1.30 -5.30 7.78
N GLN A 34 -2.01 -4.90 6.73
CA GLN A 34 -3.46 -4.94 6.76
C GLN A 34 -3.90 -6.38 6.57
N SER A 35 -4.67 -6.89 7.53
CA SER A 35 -5.18 -8.26 7.50
C SER A 35 -6.31 -8.45 6.49
N ASN A 36 -6.99 -7.39 6.09
CA ASN A 36 -8.10 -7.44 5.13
C ASN A 36 -8.05 -6.23 4.19
N PRO A 37 -7.88 -6.43 2.87
CA PRO A 37 -7.94 -5.34 1.91
C PRO A 37 -9.38 -4.80 1.79
N THR A 38 -9.48 -3.49 1.65
CA THR A 38 -10.68 -2.75 1.23
C THR A 38 -11.11 -3.12 -0.18
N LEU A 39 -12.29 -2.67 -0.59
CA LEU A 39 -12.78 -2.88 -1.95
C LEU A 39 -11.88 -2.22 -3.00
N ASN A 40 -11.37 -1.01 -2.71
CA ASN A 40 -10.41 -0.33 -3.59
C ASN A 40 -9.11 -1.13 -3.74
N GLU A 41 -8.58 -1.66 -2.64
CA GLU A 41 -7.35 -2.46 -2.67
C GLU A 41 -7.55 -3.78 -3.41
N LYS A 42 -8.73 -4.41 -3.28
CA LYS A 42 -9.07 -5.60 -4.07
C LYS A 42 -9.10 -5.30 -5.56
N LEU A 43 -9.70 -4.19 -5.98
CA LEU A 43 -9.66 -3.76 -7.38
C LEU A 43 -8.23 -3.53 -7.85
N ARG A 44 -7.41 -2.81 -7.08
CA ARG A 44 -5.99 -2.59 -7.41
C ARG A 44 -5.24 -3.90 -7.65
N ILE A 45 -5.46 -4.91 -6.80
CA ILE A 45 -4.83 -6.23 -6.95
C ILE A 45 -5.33 -6.94 -8.22
N ILE A 46 -6.65 -6.88 -8.50
CA ILE A 46 -7.24 -7.48 -9.69
C ILE A 46 -6.69 -6.80 -10.95
N ASP A 47 -6.73 -5.48 -11.01
CA ASP A 47 -6.31 -4.69 -12.16
C ASP A 47 -4.84 -4.93 -12.48
N TYR A 48 -3.99 -4.96 -11.45
CA TYR A 48 -2.58 -5.28 -11.60
C TYR A 48 -2.39 -6.71 -12.15
N TYR A 49 -3.10 -7.71 -11.61
CA TYR A 49 -3.00 -9.08 -12.14
C TYR A 49 -3.44 -9.15 -13.61
N ARG A 50 -4.54 -8.48 -13.98
CA ARG A 50 -5.10 -8.47 -15.34
C ARG A 50 -4.17 -7.78 -16.34
N GLU A 51 -3.52 -6.69 -15.95
CA GLU A 51 -2.57 -5.96 -16.81
C GLU A 51 -1.34 -6.80 -17.16
N HIS A 52 -0.94 -7.69 -16.24
CA HIS A 52 0.22 -8.56 -16.40
C HIS A 52 -0.15 -9.99 -16.84
N GLU A 53 -1.44 -10.27 -17.00
CA GLU A 53 -1.95 -11.60 -17.39
C GLU A 53 -1.45 -11.94 -18.81
N GLY A 54 -0.75 -13.07 -18.93
CA GLY A 54 -0.16 -13.52 -20.20
C GLY A 54 1.33 -13.18 -20.38
N LEU A 55 1.93 -12.41 -19.46
CA LEU A 55 3.37 -12.24 -19.43
C LEU A 55 4.08 -13.48 -18.86
N PRO A 56 5.28 -13.82 -19.37
CA PRO A 56 6.03 -14.96 -18.88
C PRO A 56 6.40 -14.79 -17.40
N GLY A 57 6.12 -15.82 -16.59
CA GLY A 57 6.41 -15.83 -15.15
C GLY A 57 5.34 -15.17 -14.28
N VAL A 58 4.30 -14.56 -14.88
CA VAL A 58 3.17 -14.02 -14.12
C VAL A 58 2.17 -15.14 -13.84
N THR A 59 2.01 -15.43 -12.56
CA THR A 59 1.07 -16.41 -12.03
C THR A 59 0.36 -15.78 -10.82
N GLN A 60 -0.76 -16.35 -10.40
CA GLN A 60 -1.39 -15.91 -9.15
C GLN A 60 -0.44 -16.04 -7.95
N ALA A 61 0.49 -17.00 -7.97
CA ALA A 61 1.47 -17.17 -6.90
C ALA A 61 2.50 -16.04 -6.88
N SER A 62 3.03 -15.63 -8.04
CA SER A 62 3.96 -14.50 -8.13
C SER A 62 3.27 -13.19 -7.73
N GLU A 63 2.01 -13.03 -8.10
CA GLU A 63 1.19 -11.88 -7.74
C GLU A 63 0.98 -11.76 -6.22
N VAL A 64 0.63 -12.87 -5.58
CA VAL A 64 0.51 -12.92 -4.12
C VAL A 64 1.82 -12.54 -3.45
N GLN A 65 2.98 -12.96 -3.97
CA GLN A 65 4.28 -12.56 -3.42
C GLN A 65 4.53 -11.05 -3.58
N HIS A 66 4.15 -10.46 -4.72
CA HIS A 66 4.26 -9.02 -4.95
C HIS A 66 3.52 -8.21 -3.87
N PHE A 67 2.30 -8.61 -3.55
CA PHE A 67 1.45 -7.92 -2.59
C PHE A 67 1.60 -8.36 -1.12
N ARG A 68 2.41 -9.39 -0.85
CA ARG A 68 2.55 -9.97 0.50
C ARG A 68 3.10 -9.00 1.55
N ILE A 69 3.88 -8.01 1.12
CA ILE A 69 4.43 -6.97 1.99
C ILE A 69 3.29 -6.08 2.52
N GLU A 70 2.27 -5.81 1.71
CA GLU A 70 1.14 -4.93 2.06
C GLU A 70 0.00 -5.72 2.73
N TYR A 71 -0.25 -6.95 2.27
CA TYR A 71 -1.35 -7.80 2.70
C TYR A 71 -0.85 -9.20 3.10
N LEU A 72 -0.46 -9.37 4.37
CA LEU A 72 0.13 -10.62 4.87
C LEU A 72 -0.77 -11.86 4.72
N THR A 73 -2.08 -11.65 4.76
CA THR A 73 -3.11 -12.70 4.68
C THR A 73 -3.52 -13.01 3.24
N LEU A 74 -3.01 -12.27 2.26
CA LEU A 74 -3.30 -12.54 0.85
C LEU A 74 -2.70 -13.89 0.47
N SER A 75 -3.55 -14.75 -0.06
CA SER A 75 -3.20 -16.08 -0.54
C SER A 75 -3.71 -16.28 -1.96
N GLN A 76 -3.20 -17.30 -2.64
CA GLN A 76 -3.62 -17.60 -4.01
C GLN A 76 -5.12 -17.89 -4.12
N SER A 77 -5.69 -18.58 -3.14
CA SER A 77 -7.14 -18.84 -3.07
C SER A 77 -7.95 -17.54 -2.87
N THR A 78 -7.40 -16.58 -2.13
CA THR A 78 -8.02 -15.27 -1.94
C THR A 78 -8.00 -14.46 -3.24
N LEU A 79 -6.87 -14.45 -3.95
CA LEU A 79 -6.77 -13.80 -5.26
C LEU A 79 -7.72 -14.45 -6.29
N SER A 80 -7.76 -15.78 -6.35
CA SER A 80 -8.70 -16.51 -7.20
C SER A 80 -10.16 -16.14 -6.89
N SER A 81 -10.50 -16.03 -5.60
CA SER A 81 -11.83 -15.55 -5.16
C SER A 81 -12.12 -14.13 -5.64
N TYR A 82 -11.15 -13.22 -5.56
CA TYR A 82 -11.30 -11.85 -6.07
C TYR A 82 -11.55 -11.83 -7.57
N LEU A 83 -10.78 -12.59 -8.35
CA LEU A 83 -10.94 -12.69 -9.80
C LEU A 83 -12.32 -13.27 -10.18
N SER A 84 -12.78 -14.29 -9.46
CA SER A 84 -14.11 -14.87 -9.71
C SER A 84 -15.27 -13.90 -9.44
N ARG A 85 -15.07 -12.94 -8.54
CA ARG A 85 -16.07 -11.94 -8.12
C ARG A 85 -15.79 -10.55 -8.69
N GLU A 86 -14.86 -10.42 -9.64
CA GLU A 86 -14.42 -9.14 -10.20
C GLU A 86 -15.61 -8.29 -10.67
N LYS A 87 -16.51 -8.90 -11.44
CA LYS A 87 -17.72 -8.23 -11.94
C LYS A 87 -18.62 -7.73 -10.81
N GLU A 88 -18.87 -8.56 -9.80
CA GLU A 88 -19.70 -8.21 -8.64
C GLU A 88 -19.07 -7.06 -7.83
N ILE A 89 -17.75 -7.10 -7.65
CA ILE A 89 -17.01 -6.06 -6.93
C ILE A 89 -17.13 -4.71 -7.65
N ARG A 90 -16.92 -4.70 -8.98
CA ARG A 90 -17.04 -3.49 -9.79
C ARG A 90 -18.47 -2.93 -9.76
N GLU A 91 -19.48 -3.77 -10.00
CA GLU A 91 -20.89 -3.36 -9.93
C GLU A 91 -21.28 -2.80 -8.54
N TYR A 92 -20.76 -3.40 -7.47
CA TYR A 92 -21.04 -2.94 -6.11
C TYR A 92 -20.45 -1.54 -5.85
N ILE A 93 -19.23 -1.30 -6.33
CA ILE A 93 -18.52 -0.03 -6.20
C ILE A 93 -19.22 1.05 -7.03
N ASP A 94 -19.62 0.75 -8.25
CA ASP A 94 -20.36 1.69 -9.12
C ASP A 94 -21.67 2.13 -8.45
N LYS A 95 -22.37 1.20 -7.80
CA LYS A 95 -23.60 1.50 -7.03
C LYS A 95 -23.32 2.22 -5.70
N ASN A 96 -22.13 2.09 -5.14
CA ASN A 96 -21.78 2.59 -3.81
C ASN A 96 -20.37 3.21 -3.77
N PRO A 97 -20.13 4.34 -4.46
CA PRO A 97 -18.79 4.93 -4.57
C PRO A 97 -18.20 5.33 -3.21
N ASN A 98 -19.06 5.67 -2.25
CA ASN A 98 -18.65 6.04 -0.90
C ASN A 98 -18.15 4.86 -0.04
N ARG A 99 -18.23 3.61 -0.54
CA ARG A 99 -17.82 2.39 0.19
C ARG A 99 -16.47 1.83 -0.26
N LEU A 100 -15.71 2.56 -1.08
CA LEU A 100 -14.38 2.16 -1.54
C LEU A 100 -13.40 1.85 -0.40
N THR A 101 -13.47 2.63 0.69
CA THR A 101 -12.62 2.49 1.88
C THR A 101 -13.22 1.59 2.96
N TYR A 102 -14.43 1.05 2.73
CA TYR A 102 -15.13 0.25 3.73
C TYR A 102 -14.37 -1.07 4.00
N LYS A 103 -13.93 -1.23 5.24
CA LYS A 103 -13.44 -2.50 5.77
C LYS A 103 -14.57 -3.23 6.44
N LYS A 104 -14.74 -4.52 6.12
CA LYS A 104 -15.71 -5.36 6.83
C LYS A 104 -15.29 -5.40 8.31
N PRO A 105 -16.18 -5.05 9.25
CA PRO A 105 -15.83 -5.06 10.66
C PRO A 105 -15.42 -6.46 11.11
N THR A 106 -14.34 -6.53 11.88
CA THR A 106 -13.88 -7.77 12.51
C THR A 106 -14.98 -8.27 13.43
N ARG A 107 -15.51 -9.47 13.18
CA ARG A 107 -16.46 -10.10 14.11
C ARG A 107 -15.68 -10.55 15.33
N VAL A 108 -15.94 -9.93 16.48
CA VAL A 108 -15.38 -10.40 17.76
C VAL A 108 -16.15 -11.63 18.20
N ALA A 109 -15.44 -12.66 18.66
CA ALA A 109 -16.03 -13.95 19.02
C ALA A 109 -17.04 -13.84 20.18
N LEU A 110 -16.84 -12.87 21.09
CA LEU A 110 -17.66 -12.66 22.29
C LEU A 110 -18.01 -11.17 22.41
N SER A 111 -18.85 -10.67 21.51
CA SER A 111 -19.26 -9.26 21.46
C SER A 111 -19.88 -8.75 22.77
N GLN A 112 -20.55 -9.64 23.53
CA GLN A 112 -21.16 -9.30 24.81
C GLN A 112 -20.13 -9.01 25.91
N ILE A 113 -18.97 -9.69 25.88
CA ILE A 113 -17.91 -9.48 26.88
C ILE A 113 -17.14 -8.20 26.59
N GLU A 114 -16.83 -7.93 25.32
CA GLU A 114 -16.22 -6.65 24.93
C GLU A 114 -17.10 -5.48 25.36
N LEU A 115 -18.42 -5.54 25.10
CA LEU A 115 -19.35 -4.49 25.53
C LEU A 115 -19.28 -4.26 27.05
N ALA A 116 -19.32 -5.33 27.84
CA ALA A 116 -19.25 -5.28 29.31
C ALA A 116 -17.90 -4.81 29.87
N LEU A 117 -16.82 -4.88 29.09
CA LEU A 117 -15.49 -4.39 29.47
C LEU A 117 -15.25 -2.93 29.04
N THR A 118 -16.12 -2.38 28.20
CA THR A 118 -15.99 -1.01 27.68
C THR A 118 -16.93 0.00 28.36
N GLU A 119 -17.92 -0.48 29.12
CA GLU A 119 -18.78 0.32 30.02
C GLU A 119 -18.15 0.47 31.43
#